data_AF-A0A535TZC3-F1
#
_entry.id   AF-A0A535TZC3-F1
#
_cell.length_a   1.000
_cell.length_b   1.000
_cell.length_c   1.000
_cell.angle_alpha   90.00
_cell.angle_beta   90.00
_cell.angle_gamma   90.00
#
_symmetry.space_group_name_H-M   'P 1'
#
loop_
_entity.id
_entity.type
_entity.pdbx_description
1 polymer ?
#
loop_
_entity_poly.entity_id
_entity_poly.type
_entity_poly.pdbx_seq_one_letter_code
_entity_poly.pdbx_strand_id
1 'polypeptide(L)'
;MGAASMNVLVCVKQIPDPNVPGRLDPQTKRLVREGVDAVLDPGDEHAVEAGLQVIEKEGGEATIISMGAGNGRQPRDPDHRPRAGELGRAEHGAGHRRRDQKAEL
;
A
#
# COMPACT_ATOMS: atom_id res chain seq x y z
N MET A 1 -1.33 -31.12 -14.92
CA MET A 1 -2.01 -30.20 -13.99
C MET A 1 -0.97 -29.18 -13.56
N GLY A 2 -1.13 -27.91 -13.96
CA GLY A 2 -0.20 -26.85 -13.54
C GLY A 2 -0.36 -26.60 -12.05
N ALA A 3 0.75 -26.54 -11.31
CA ALA A 3 0.71 -26.22 -9.89
C ALA A 3 0.06 -24.84 -9.70
N ALA A 4 -0.97 -24.76 -8.85
CA ALA A 4 -1.54 -23.48 -8.47
C ALA A 4 -0.48 -22.72 -7.65
N SER A 5 0.02 -21.61 -8.19
CA SER A 5 0.89 -20.69 -7.44
C SER A 5 0.04 -19.87 -6.46
N MET A 6 0.57 -19.61 -5.25
CA MET A 6 -0.15 -18.81 -4.27
C MET A 6 -0.23 -17.36 -4.75
N ASN A 7 -1.42 -16.75 -4.63
CA ASN A 7 -1.61 -15.33 -4.92
C ASN A 7 -2.02 -14.63 -3.63
N VAL A 8 -1.15 -13.77 -3.11
CA VAL A 8 -1.37 -13.00 -1.90
C VAL A 8 -1.73 -11.58 -2.27
N LEU A 9 -2.83 -11.08 -1.69
CA LEU A 9 -3.23 -9.68 -1.84
C LEU A 9 -3.03 -8.97 -0.51
N VAL A 10 -2.18 -7.94 -0.51
CA VAL A 10 -1.94 -7.12 0.67
C VAL A 10 -2.60 -5.76 0.48
N CYS A 11 -3.61 -5.48 1.29
CA CYS A 11 -4.25 -4.17 1.32
C CYS A 11 -3.46 -3.25 2.23
N VAL A 12 -3.09 -2.08 1.72
CA VAL A 12 -2.38 -1.06 2.50
C VAL A 12 -3.01 0.31 2.36
N LYS A 13 -2.71 1.19 3.30
CA LYS A 13 -3.21 2.55 3.36
C LYS A 13 -2.07 3.54 3.41
N GLN A 14 -2.17 4.56 2.55
CA GLN A 14 -1.40 5.78 2.72
C GLN A 14 -2.12 6.69 3.71
N ILE A 15 -1.41 7.10 4.75
CA ILE A 15 -1.88 8.04 5.78
C ILE A 15 -0.98 9.27 5.80
N PRO A 16 -1.45 10.45 6.25
CA PRO A 16 -0.54 11.55 6.55
C PRO A 16 0.46 11.13 7.63
N ASP A 17 1.70 11.61 7.54
CA ASP A 17 2.75 11.31 8.53
C ASP A 17 2.25 11.52 9.97
N PRO A 18 2.14 10.43 10.77
CA PRO A 18 1.64 10.51 12.13
C PRO A 18 2.59 11.25 13.08
N ASN A 19 3.84 11.49 12.69
CA ASN A 19 4.80 12.26 13.47
C ASN A 19 4.56 13.78 13.37
N VAL A 20 3.76 14.23 12.41
CA VAL A 20 3.39 15.64 12.27
C VAL A 20 2.11 15.93 13.07
N PRO A 21 2.12 16.90 14.01
CA PRO A 21 0.93 17.22 14.78
C PRO A 21 -0.26 17.64 13.90
N GLY A 22 -1.40 16.99 14.11
CA GLY A 22 -2.62 17.29 13.38
C GLY A 22 -3.20 18.66 13.71
N ARG A 23 -3.71 19.37 12.69
CA ARG A 23 -4.48 20.62 12.86
C ARG A 23 -5.90 20.45 12.35
N LEU A 24 -6.90 20.85 13.14
CA LEU A 24 -8.30 20.88 12.72
C LEU A 24 -8.66 22.22 12.06
N ASP A 25 -9.39 22.14 10.96
CA ASP A 25 -10.07 23.30 10.39
C ASP A 25 -11.31 23.63 11.24
N PRO A 26 -11.40 24.85 11.82
CA PRO A 26 -12.49 25.22 12.71
C PRO A 26 -13.85 25.35 12.00
N GLN A 27 -13.86 25.58 10.68
CA GLN A 27 -15.07 25.72 9.87
C GLN A 27 -15.56 24.36 9.39
N THR A 28 -14.69 23.57 8.75
CA THR A 28 -15.06 22.28 8.14
C THR A 28 -15.02 21.11 9.11
N LYS A 29 -14.40 21.28 10.29
CA LYS A 29 -14.15 20.24 11.30
C LYS A 29 -13.37 19.04 10.76
N ARG A 30 -12.61 19.22 9.68
CA ARG A 30 -11.73 18.20 9.09
C ARG A 30 -10.29 18.42 9.52
N LEU A 31 -9.53 17.33 9.55
CA LEU A 31 -8.07 17.41 9.69
C LEU A 31 -7.49 18.05 8.43
N VAL A 32 -6.70 19.11 8.62
CA VAL A 32 -5.90 19.73 7.58
C VAL A 32 -4.75 18.79 7.25
N ARG A 33 -4.64 18.43 5.98
CA ARG A 33 -3.65 17.48 5.45
C ARG A 33 -2.73 18.10 4.39
N GLU A 34 -2.88 19.40 4.11
CA GLU A 34 -2.00 20.13 3.19
C GLU A 34 -0.61 20.28 3.78
N GLY A 35 0.42 19.99 2.97
CA GLY A 35 1.83 20.09 3.37
C GLY A 35 2.31 18.98 4.31
N VAL A 36 1.50 17.92 4.50
CA VAL A 36 1.91 16.72 5.24
C VAL A 36 2.10 15.59 4.24
N ASP A 37 3.27 14.96 4.27
CA ASP A 37 3.57 13.84 3.38
C ASP A 37 2.67 12.64 3.68
N ALA A 38 2.34 11.89 2.63
CA ALA A 38 1.62 10.63 2.76
C ALA A 38 2.64 9.50 2.90
N VAL A 39 2.54 8.76 3.99
CA VAL A 39 3.39 7.60 4.32
C VAL A 39 2.55 6.34 4.37
N LEU A 40 3.19 5.17 4.29
CA LEU A 40 2.53 3.89 4.57
C LEU A 40 2.05 3.88 6.02
N ASP A 41 0.85 3.34 6.27
CA ASP A 41 0.41 3.08 7.64
C ASP A 41 1.39 2.13 8.33
N PRO A 42 1.96 2.48 9.50
CA PRO A 42 2.96 1.64 10.16
C PRO A 42 2.44 0.23 10.50
N GLY A 43 1.14 0.06 10.70
CA GLY A 43 0.55 -1.26 10.92
C GLY A 43 0.53 -2.12 9.64
N ASP A 44 0.39 -1.49 8.48
CA ASP A 44 0.35 -2.17 7.18
C ASP A 44 1.73 -2.69 6.75
N GLU A 45 2.82 -2.15 7.30
CA GLU A 45 4.18 -2.70 7.12
C GLU A 45 4.25 -4.16 7.54
N HIS A 46 3.58 -4.53 8.64
CA HIS A 46 3.52 -5.91 9.11
C HIS A 46 2.70 -6.81 8.17
N ALA A 47 1.67 -6.27 7.53
CA ALA A 47 0.87 -7.01 6.57
C ALA A 47 1.65 -7.30 5.28
N VAL A 48 2.47 -6.34 4.82
CA VAL A 48 3.38 -6.53 3.70
C VAL A 48 4.40 -7.62 4.02
N GLU A 49 5.06 -7.54 5.17
CA GLU A 49 6.03 -8.55 5.60
C GLU A 49 5.40 -9.95 5.71
N ALA A 50 4.21 -10.06 6.31
CA ALA A 50 3.51 -11.34 6.38
C ALA A 50 3.20 -11.91 4.99
N GLY A 51 2.79 -11.07 4.03
CA GLY A 51 2.55 -11.49 2.65
C GLY A 51 3.81 -11.98 1.95
N LEU A 52 4.94 -11.31 2.16
CA LEU A 52 6.24 -11.72 1.65
C LEU A 52 6.67 -13.08 2.23
N GLN A 53 6.55 -13.27 3.54
CA GLN A 53 6.89 -14.55 4.19
C GLN A 53 6.02 -15.71 3.68
N VAL A 54 4.76 -15.46 3.32
CA VAL A 54 3.88 -16.48 2.75
C VAL A 54 4.37 -16.91 1.38
N ILE A 55 4.66 -15.96 0.47
CA ILE A 55 5.16 -16.31 -0.87
C ILE A 55 6.56 -16.91 -0.82
N GLU A 56 7.40 -16.54 0.15
CA GLU A 56 8.71 -17.17 0.36
C GLU A 56 8.61 -18.64 0.73
N LYS A 57 7.63 -19.01 1.57
CA LYS A 57 7.45 -20.39 2.03
C LYS A 57 6.74 -21.26 1.00
N GLU A 58 5.69 -20.73 0.39
CA GLU A 58 4.77 -21.51 -0.44
C GLU A 58 5.05 -21.36 -1.95
N GLY A 59 5.85 -20.36 -2.33
CA GLY A 59 5.97 -19.89 -3.72
C GLY A 59 4.71 -19.16 -4.17
N GLY A 60 4.83 -18.14 -5.01
CA GLY A 60 3.70 -17.35 -5.46
C GLY A 60 4.02 -15.92 -5.82
N GLU A 61 2.97 -15.11 -5.90
CA GLU A 61 3.04 -13.66 -6.12
C GLU A 61 2.29 -12.94 -4.99
N ALA A 62 2.84 -11.84 -4.50
CA ALA A 62 2.17 -10.89 -3.63
C ALA A 62 1.92 -9.59 -4.40
N THR A 63 0.68 -9.13 -4.42
CA THR A 63 0.28 -7.83 -4.99
C THR A 63 -0.17 -6.90 -3.87
N ILE A 64 0.44 -5.71 -3.82
CA ILE A 64 0.10 -4.66 -2.86
C ILE A 64 -0.89 -3.70 -3.50
N ILE A 65 -2.06 -3.54 -2.88
CA ILE A 65 -3.13 -2.65 -3.35
C ILE A 65 -3.41 -1.59 -2.31
N SER A 66 -3.60 -0.35 -2.76
CA SER A 66 -4.14 0.72 -1.95
C SER A 66 -5.30 1.43 -2.63
N MET A 67 -6.23 1.92 -1.82
CA MET A 67 -7.31 2.80 -2.28
C MET A 67 -7.06 4.22 -1.77
N GLY A 68 -6.81 5.13 -2.70
CA GLY A 68 -6.51 6.52 -2.40
C GLY A 68 -6.74 7.42 -3.60
N ALA A 69 -6.79 8.73 -3.34
CA ALA A 69 -6.48 9.69 -4.38
C ALA A 69 -4.96 9.58 -4.59
N GLY A 70 -4.52 9.34 -5.83
CA GLY A 70 -3.13 8.99 -6.14
C GLY A 70 -2.11 9.93 -5.50
N ASN A 71 -0.88 9.42 -5.34
CA ASN A 71 0.31 10.13 -4.87
C ASN A 71 0.11 11.05 -3.65
N GLY A 72 -0.63 10.59 -2.63
CA GLY A 72 -0.84 11.33 -1.39
C GLY A 72 -1.63 12.63 -1.54
N ARG A 73 -2.15 12.95 -2.72
CA ARG A 73 -2.95 14.16 -2.94
C ARG A 73 -4.32 13.97 -2.32
N GLN A 74 -4.69 14.86 -1.42
CA GLN A 74 -6.07 14.92 -0.93
C GLN A 74 -7.01 15.06 -2.13
N PRO A 75 -8.18 14.39 -2.13
CA PRO A 75 -9.21 14.70 -3.10
C PRO A 75 -9.55 16.18 -2.96
N ARG A 76 -9.06 17.01 -3.90
CA ARG A 76 -9.34 18.45 -3.97
C ARG A 76 -10.82 18.71 -4.27
N ASP A 77 -11.51 17.68 -4.73
CA ASP A 77 -12.90 17.66 -5.08
C ASP A 77 -13.64 16.64 -4.19
N PRO A 78 -14.69 17.04 -3.45
CA PRO A 78 -15.51 16.13 -2.64
C PRO A 78 -16.17 15.00 -3.46
N ASP A 79 -16.31 15.15 -4.78
CA ASP A 79 -16.85 14.11 -5.67
C ASP A 79 -15.79 13.15 -6.21
N HIS A 80 -14.50 13.40 -5.93
CA HIS A 80 -13.42 12.54 -6.38
C HIS A 80 -13.39 11.24 -5.59
N ARG A 81 -13.93 10.18 -6.19
CA ARG A 81 -13.95 8.85 -5.57
C ARG A 81 -12.54 8.24 -5.49
N PRO A 82 -12.21 7.59 -4.37
CA PRO A 82 -10.97 6.82 -4.28
C PRO A 82 -10.97 5.72 -5.35
N ARG A 83 -9.80 5.50 -5.96
CA ARG A 83 -9.58 4.40 -6.90
C ARG A 83 -8.58 3.43 -6.30
N ALA A 84 -8.78 2.14 -6.57
CA ALA A 84 -7.76 1.15 -6.28
C ALA A 84 -6.58 1.37 -7.24
N GLY A 85 -5.39 1.48 -6.68
CA GLY A 85 -4.12 1.49 -7.39
C GLY A 85 -3.22 0.39 -6.85
N GLU A 86 -2.45 -0.22 -7.74
CA GLU A 86 -1.38 -1.14 -7.37
C GLU A 86 -0.16 -0.33 -6.94
N LEU A 87 0.41 -0.65 -5.78
CA LEU A 87 1.62 -0.01 -5.28
C LEU A 87 2.88 -0.84 -5.55
N GLY A 88 2.74 -2.15 -5.75
CA GLY A 88 3.86 -3.02 -6.10
C GLY A 88 3.49 -4.50 -6.19
N ARG A 89 4.42 -5.27 -6.76
CA ARG A 89 4.37 -6.73 -6.88
C ARG A 89 5.67 -7.36 -6.41
N ALA A 90 5.56 -8.54 -5.81
CA ALA A 90 6.68 -9.40 -5.47
C ALA A 90 6.39 -10.83 -5.91
N GLU A 91 7.37 -11.52 -6.47
CA GLU A 91 7.24 -12.90 -6.93
C GLU A 91 8.27 -13.79 -6.23
N HIS A 92 7.88 -15.01 -5.90
CA HIS A 92 8.75 -16.05 -5.39
C HIS A 92 8.46 -17.39 -6.10
N GLY A 93 9.35 -17.80 -7.01
CA GLY A 93 9.19 -19.04 -7.76
C GLY A 93 9.84 -20.25 -7.08
N ALA A 94 9.19 -21.41 -7.16
CA ALA A 94 9.79 -22.70 -6.86
C ALA A 94 10.93 -23.00 -7.87
N GLY A 95 12.14 -22.51 -7.60
CA GLY A 95 13.37 -22.95 -8.29
C GLY A 95 14.07 -21.98 -9.24
N HIS A 96 13.66 -20.71 -9.39
CA HIS A 96 14.46 -19.74 -10.15
C HIS A 96 14.32 -18.31 -9.62
N ARG A 97 15.41 -17.80 -9.04
CA ARG A 97 15.51 -16.42 -8.53
C ARG A 97 15.52 -15.43 -9.69
N ARG A 98 14.36 -14.91 -10.10
CA ARG A 98 14.28 -13.65 -10.85
C ARG A 98 14.06 -12.52 -9.85
N ARG A 99 15.09 -11.70 -9.66
CA ARG A 99 15.05 -10.51 -8.81
C ARG A 99 14.67 -9.31 -9.66
N ASP A 100 13.37 -9.04 -9.79
CA ASP A 100 12.90 -7.71 -10.16
C ASP A 100 12.27 -7.08 -8.90
N GLN A 101 13.12 -6.81 -7.90
CA GLN A 101 12.77 -5.96 -6.77
C GLN A 101 12.67 -4.52 -7.29
N LYS A 102 11.46 -4.08 -7.61
CA LYS A 102 11.15 -2.66 -7.72
C LYS A 102 9.93 -2.35 -6.86
N ALA A 103 10.11 -2.50 -5.56
CA ALA A 103 9.28 -1.84 -4.56
C ALA A 103 9.98 -0.54 -4.19
N GLU A 104 9.75 0.52 -4.97
CA GLU A 104 9.96 1.88 -4.48
C GLU A 104 8.66 2.26 -3.76
N LEU A 105 8.71 2.21 -2.42
CA LEU A 105 7.68 2.74 -1.51
C LEU A 105 7.96 4.22 -1.23
#